data_AF-A0A087TIZ8-F1
#
_entry.id   AF-A0A087TIZ8-F1
#
_cell.length_a   1.000
_cell.length_b   1.000
_cell.length_c   1.000
_cell.angle_alpha   90.00
_cell.angle_beta   90.00
_cell.angle_gamma   90.00
#
_symmetry.space_group_name_H-M   'P 1'
#
loop_
_entity.id
_entity.type
_entity.pdbx_description
1 polymer ?
#
loop_
_entity_poly.entity_id
_entity_poly.type
_entity_poly.pdbx_seq_one_letter_code
_entity_poly.pdbx_strand_id
1 'polypeptide(L)'
;MSDLLAPILVAVQDESEAFWCFVGLMQRTIFVTCPKDFDMDVNLNYLRELFRIMNKKFYLHLRSADALDLLFVHRWILLCFKREFPEAEAMKMWEACWAHYQTDYFHLFICSAIISIYGDDVIAQSLRADEMMVHFSSLAMHMSGDLVLRKARGLLHQFRLLPRIPCTLSKLCELCGPGMWDSGHVPVIDCSG
;
A
#
# COMPACT_ATOMS: atom_id res chain seq x y z
N MET A 1 -0.39 17.46 5.84
CA MET A 1 -1.57 17.14 6.68
C MET A 1 -2.86 17.76 6.13
N SER A 2 -2.84 18.98 5.56
CA SER A 2 -4.00 19.57 4.87
C SER A 2 -4.61 18.67 3.79
N ASP A 3 -3.76 17.96 3.03
CA ASP A 3 -4.16 17.02 1.98
C ASP A 3 -5.05 15.86 2.50
N LEU A 4 -4.95 15.53 3.79
CA LEU A 4 -5.74 14.49 4.46
C LEU A 4 -7.01 15.04 5.12
N LEU A 5 -6.95 16.25 5.67
CA LEU A 5 -8.10 16.88 6.33
C LEU A 5 -9.14 17.38 5.31
N ALA A 6 -8.70 17.89 4.16
CA ALA A 6 -9.61 18.49 3.18
C ALA A 6 -10.72 17.53 2.71
N PRO A 7 -10.44 16.27 2.34
CA PRO A 7 -11.51 15.34 1.94
C PRO A 7 -12.46 14.97 3.08
N ILE A 8 -11.96 14.90 4.32
CA ILE A 8 -12.79 14.62 5.51
C ILE A 8 -13.77 15.78 5.73
N LEU A 9 -13.28 17.02 5.67
CA LEU A 9 -14.12 18.20 5.85
C LEU A 9 -15.19 18.30 4.74
N VAL A 10 -14.84 17.97 3.50
CA VAL A 10 -15.79 17.93 2.38
C VAL A 10 -16.87 16.87 2.59
N ALA A 11 -16.51 15.70 3.13
CA ALA A 11 -17.44 14.60 3.35
C ALA A 11 -18.37 14.83 4.57
N VAL A 12 -17.82 15.36 5.67
CA VAL A 12 -18.54 15.53 6.94
C VAL A 12 -19.33 16.84 6.99
N GLN A 13 -18.83 17.90 6.34
CA GLN A 13 -19.46 19.23 6.26
C GLN A 13 -19.73 19.93 7.61
N ASP A 14 -19.19 19.40 8.70
CA ASP A 14 -19.16 20.01 10.03
C ASP A 14 -17.72 20.07 10.54
N GLU A 15 -17.29 21.24 11.03
CA GLU A 15 -15.91 21.45 11.48
C GLU A 15 -15.56 20.60 12.70
N SER A 16 -16.48 20.47 13.65
CA SER A 16 -16.25 19.77 14.92
C SER A 16 -16.19 18.26 14.72
N GLU A 17 -17.08 17.70 13.90
CA GLU A 17 -17.08 16.30 13.54
C GLU A 17 -15.87 15.97 12.65
N ALA A 18 -15.54 16.81 11.67
CA ALA A 18 -14.36 16.64 10.82
C ALA A 18 -13.07 16.64 11.64
N PHE A 19 -12.99 17.50 12.67
CA PHE A 19 -11.87 17.50 13.61
C PHE A 19 -11.73 16.15 14.33
N TRP A 20 -12.81 15.62 14.91
CA TRP A 20 -12.75 14.33 15.62
C TRP A 20 -12.48 13.14 14.70
N CYS A 21 -13.03 13.15 13.49
CA CYS A 21 -12.70 12.19 12.44
C CYS A 21 -11.20 12.24 12.10
N PHE A 22 -10.65 13.45 11.92
CA PHE A 22 -9.24 13.63 11.62
C PHE A 22 -8.32 13.20 12.78
N VAL A 23 -8.70 13.47 14.03
CA VAL A 23 -7.98 12.98 15.21
C VAL A 23 -7.95 11.45 15.22
N GLY A 24 -9.10 10.81 14.98
CA GLY A 24 -9.19 9.35 14.88
C GLY A 24 -8.32 8.79 13.75
N LEU A 25 -8.34 9.43 12.59
CA LEU A 25 -7.49 9.09 11.44
C LEU A 25 -6.00 9.12 11.82
N MET A 26 -5.54 10.20 12.44
CA MET A 26 -4.13 10.37 12.81
C MET A 26 -3.67 9.40 13.91
N GLN A 27 -4.59 8.92 14.76
CA GLN A 27 -4.25 8.03 15.88
C GLN A 27 -4.32 6.54 15.54
N ARG A 28 -5.25 6.12 14.67
CA ARG A 28 -5.58 4.70 14.47
C ARG A 28 -5.02 4.10 13.20
N THR A 29 -4.50 4.92 12.30
CA THR A 29 -4.31 4.50 10.93
C THR A 29 -2.83 4.25 10.66
N ILE A 30 -2.45 2.98 10.57
CA ILE A 30 -1.08 2.52 10.32
C ILE A 30 -0.53 3.10 9.00
N PHE A 31 -1.39 3.39 8.02
CA PHE A 31 -0.99 4.02 6.75
C PHE A 31 -0.88 5.55 6.82
N VAL A 32 -1.49 6.21 7.81
CA VAL A 32 -1.27 7.64 8.09
C VAL A 32 -0.08 7.72 9.02
N THR A 33 1.05 7.21 8.54
CA THR A 33 2.30 7.23 9.29
C THR A 33 2.60 8.68 9.63
N CYS A 34 2.68 8.96 10.93
CA CYS A 34 3.44 10.10 11.41
C CYS A 34 4.83 9.97 10.77
N PRO A 35 5.44 11.05 10.23
CA PRO A 35 6.66 10.99 9.42
C PRO A 35 7.89 10.70 10.29
N LYS A 36 7.90 9.55 10.98
CA LYS A 36 9.08 8.96 11.57
C LYS A 36 9.62 7.99 10.53
N ASP A 37 10.88 8.20 10.15
CA ASP A 37 11.56 7.42 9.11
C ASP A 37 11.45 5.91 9.35
N PHE A 38 11.42 5.49 10.62
CA PHE A 38 11.28 4.08 11.01
C PHE A 38 10.01 3.39 10.48
N ASP A 39 8.84 4.03 10.55
CA ASP A 39 7.59 3.39 10.11
C ASP A 39 7.57 3.25 8.58
N MET A 40 8.13 4.21 7.87
CA MET A 40 8.31 4.13 6.42
C MET A 40 9.24 2.98 6.05
N ASP A 41 10.40 2.87 6.71
CA ASP A 41 11.37 1.78 6.47
C ASP A 41 10.74 0.40 6.65
N VAL A 42 9.88 0.23 7.67
CA VAL A 42 9.14 -1.01 7.90
C VAL A 42 8.18 -1.31 6.73
N ASN A 43 7.41 -0.33 6.28
CA ASN A 43 6.49 -0.49 5.15
C ASN A 43 7.24 -0.84 3.85
N LEU A 44 8.37 -0.18 3.57
CA LEU A 44 9.19 -0.46 2.38
C LEU A 44 9.84 -1.83 2.48
N ASN A 45 10.25 -2.25 3.67
CA ASN A 45 10.76 -3.60 3.90
C ASN A 45 9.69 -4.66 3.58
N TYR A 46 8.45 -4.45 4.02
CA TYR A 46 7.33 -5.32 3.66
C TYR A 46 7.05 -5.32 2.16
N LEU A 47 7.12 -4.17 1.48
CA LEU A 47 6.93 -4.11 0.03
C LEU A 47 8.02 -4.85 -0.74
N ARG A 48 9.29 -4.72 -0.35
CA ARG A 48 10.38 -5.48 -0.95
C ARG A 48 10.11 -6.98 -0.88
N GLU A 49 9.72 -7.45 0.30
CA GLU A 49 9.43 -8.86 0.51
C GLU A 49 8.18 -9.31 -0.25
N LEU A 50 7.10 -8.51 -0.27
CA LEU A 50 5.92 -8.76 -1.09
C LEU A 50 6.28 -8.86 -2.59
N PHE A 51 7.12 -7.97 -3.11
CA PHE A 51 7.59 -8.05 -4.49
C PHE A 51 8.43 -9.30 -4.71
N ARG A 52 9.31 -9.67 -3.77
CA ARG A 52 10.12 -10.89 -3.86
C ARG A 52 9.27 -12.15 -4.03
N ILE A 53 8.17 -12.27 -3.28
CA ILE A 53 7.31 -13.47 -3.29
C ILE A 53 6.19 -13.43 -4.36
N MET A 54 5.58 -12.27 -4.62
CA MET A 54 4.41 -12.15 -5.49
C MET A 54 4.73 -11.59 -6.87
N ASN A 55 5.78 -10.76 -7.02
CA ASN A 55 6.18 -10.15 -8.29
C ASN A 55 7.69 -10.26 -8.51
N LYS A 56 8.16 -11.51 -8.62
CA LYS A 56 9.60 -11.83 -8.72
C LYS A 56 10.29 -11.14 -9.89
N LYS A 57 9.62 -10.97 -11.02
CA LYS A 57 10.18 -10.30 -12.20
C LYS A 57 10.54 -8.84 -11.90
N PHE A 58 9.60 -8.10 -11.32
CA PHE A 58 9.84 -6.71 -10.93
C PHE A 58 10.91 -6.62 -9.82
N TYR A 59 10.88 -7.50 -8.83
CA TYR A 59 11.91 -7.55 -7.78
C TYR A 59 13.33 -7.77 -8.33
N LEU A 60 13.49 -8.67 -9.30
CA LEU A 60 14.79 -8.90 -9.93
C LEU A 60 15.28 -7.66 -10.69
N HIS A 61 14.38 -6.96 -11.38
CA HIS A 61 14.69 -5.70 -12.05
C HIS A 61 15.12 -4.61 -11.07
N LEU A 62 14.40 -4.45 -9.95
CA LEU A 62 14.80 -3.52 -8.88
C LEU A 62 16.20 -3.82 -8.35
N ARG A 63 16.54 -5.11 -8.19
CA ARG A 63 17.88 -5.51 -7.73
C ARG A 63 18.96 -5.20 -8.77
N SER A 64 18.70 -5.37 -10.06
CA SER A 64 19.68 -5.01 -11.10
C SER A 64 19.81 -3.50 -11.30
N ALA A 65 18.75 -2.73 -11.04
CA ALA A 65 18.72 -1.29 -11.17
C ALA A 65 19.15 -0.53 -9.89
N ASP A 66 19.57 -1.25 -8.84
CA ASP A 66 19.90 -0.71 -7.51
C ASP A 66 18.78 0.16 -6.90
N ALA A 67 17.53 -0.24 -7.13
CA ALA A 67 16.30 0.51 -6.76
C ALA A 67 15.53 -0.16 -5.60
N LEU A 68 16.21 -0.89 -4.73
CA LEU A 68 15.60 -1.60 -3.59
C LEU A 68 15.26 -0.66 -2.42
N ASP A 69 15.65 0.60 -2.48
CA ASP A 69 15.20 1.65 -1.57
C ASP A 69 13.73 2.06 -1.83
N LEU A 70 13.18 1.74 -3.02
CA LEU A 70 11.79 2.00 -3.39
C LEU A 70 11.38 3.47 -3.23
N LEU A 71 12.29 4.41 -3.50
CA LEU A 71 12.03 5.85 -3.31
C LEU A 71 10.79 6.36 -4.06
N PHE A 72 10.46 5.75 -5.20
CA PHE A 72 9.26 6.07 -5.97
C PHE A 72 7.94 5.79 -5.22
N VAL A 73 7.95 4.91 -4.21
CA VAL A 73 6.77 4.57 -3.39
C VAL A 73 6.61 5.48 -2.17
N HIS A 74 7.66 6.16 -1.70
CA HIS A 74 7.61 7.00 -0.50
C HIS A 74 6.45 7.99 -0.54
N ARG A 75 6.31 8.71 -1.66
CA ARG A 75 5.25 9.70 -1.86
C ARG A 75 3.86 9.08 -1.77
N TRP A 76 3.68 7.86 -2.28
CA TRP A 76 2.40 7.15 -2.27
C TRP A 76 1.94 6.86 -0.84
N ILE A 77 2.83 6.33 -0.01
CA ILE A 77 2.52 5.99 1.39
C ILE A 77 2.37 7.27 2.21
N LEU A 78 3.33 8.20 2.10
CA LEU A 78 3.38 9.43 2.90
C LEU A 78 2.15 10.31 2.72
N LEU A 79 1.63 10.38 1.50
CA LEU A 79 0.44 11.18 1.16
C LEU A 79 -0.82 10.33 0.98
N CYS A 80 -0.76 9.07 1.41
CA CYS A 80 -1.87 8.12 1.34
C CYS A 80 -2.55 8.12 -0.04
N PHE A 81 -1.76 8.14 -1.12
CA PHE A 81 -2.22 8.15 -2.51
C PHE A 81 -3.03 9.40 -2.95
N LYS A 82 -3.21 10.43 -2.11
CA LYS A 82 -4.02 11.62 -2.44
C LYS A 82 -3.57 12.35 -3.71
N ARG A 83 -2.26 12.37 -3.97
CA ARG A 83 -1.68 13.02 -5.15
C ARG A 83 -1.56 12.09 -6.37
N GLU A 84 -1.96 10.84 -6.22
CA GLU A 84 -1.87 9.82 -7.27
C GLU A 84 -3.23 9.56 -7.93
N PHE A 85 -4.33 9.84 -7.23
CA PHE A 85 -5.69 9.59 -7.70
C PHE A 85 -6.61 10.80 -7.51
N PRO A 86 -7.66 10.94 -8.34
CA PRO A 86 -8.75 11.86 -8.07
C PRO A 86 -9.36 11.65 -6.68
N GLU A 87 -9.87 12.72 -6.08
CA GLU A 87 -10.33 12.69 -4.68
C GLU A 87 -11.36 11.60 -4.38
N ALA A 88 -12.35 11.42 -5.26
CA ALA A 88 -13.36 10.38 -5.10
C ALA A 88 -12.77 8.96 -5.11
N GLU A 89 -11.72 8.72 -5.90
CA GLU A 89 -11.03 7.43 -5.93
C GLU A 89 -10.11 7.24 -4.73
N ALA A 90 -9.38 8.30 -4.33
CA ALA A 90 -8.55 8.28 -3.13
C ALA A 90 -9.39 7.97 -1.88
N MET A 91 -10.58 8.55 -1.75
CA MET A 91 -11.51 8.25 -0.64
C MET A 91 -11.92 6.78 -0.62
N LYS A 92 -12.28 6.17 -1.76
CA LYS A 92 -12.57 4.73 -1.83
C LYS A 92 -11.38 3.89 -1.37
N MET A 93 -10.16 4.29 -1.71
CA MET A 93 -8.94 3.60 -1.26
C MET A 93 -8.76 3.71 0.25
N TRP A 94 -9.03 4.89 0.83
CA TRP A 94 -8.96 5.10 2.26
C TRP A 94 -9.99 4.26 3.01
N GLU A 95 -11.24 4.25 2.53
CA GLU A 95 -12.30 3.40 3.07
C GLU A 95 -11.92 1.92 3.02
N ALA A 96 -11.31 1.47 1.92
CA ALA A 96 -10.83 0.09 1.81
C ALA A 96 -9.71 -0.23 2.82
N CYS A 97 -8.80 0.71 3.07
CA CYS A 97 -7.77 0.56 4.10
C CYS A 97 -8.36 0.58 5.52
N TRP A 98 -9.34 1.45 5.80
CA TRP A 98 -10.02 1.57 7.10
C TRP A 98 -10.98 0.42 7.40
N ALA A 99 -11.37 -0.36 6.39
CA ALA A 99 -12.18 -1.54 6.60
C ALA A 99 -11.44 -2.65 7.37
N HIS A 100 -10.10 -2.58 7.47
CA HIS A 100 -9.25 -3.59 8.12
C HIS A 100 -9.57 -5.02 7.64
N TYR A 101 -10.00 -5.15 6.38
CA TYR A 101 -10.44 -6.41 5.82
C TYR A 101 -9.22 -7.29 5.56
N GLN A 102 -9.07 -8.35 6.37
CA GLN A 102 -7.99 -9.34 6.25
C GLN A 102 -6.57 -8.80 6.42
N THR A 103 -6.32 -7.52 6.69
CA THR A 103 -5.00 -6.97 7.03
C THR A 103 -5.13 -5.50 7.40
N ASP A 104 -4.27 -5.00 8.29
CA ASP A 104 -4.15 -3.57 8.56
C ASP A 104 -3.21 -2.86 7.56
N TYR A 105 -2.52 -3.63 6.72
CA TYR A 105 -1.52 -3.15 5.78
C TYR A 105 -2.03 -3.14 4.34
N PHE A 106 -3.32 -2.88 4.14
CA PHE A 106 -3.94 -2.96 2.81
C PHE A 106 -3.31 -2.00 1.79
N HIS A 107 -2.80 -0.85 2.24
CA HIS A 107 -2.06 0.11 1.41
C HIS A 107 -0.84 -0.51 0.71
N LEU A 108 -0.20 -1.53 1.29
CA LEU A 108 0.93 -2.22 0.64
C LEU A 108 0.47 -3.07 -0.55
N PHE A 109 -0.74 -3.63 -0.48
CA PHE A 109 -1.36 -4.34 -1.59
C PHE A 109 -1.84 -3.37 -2.68
N ILE A 110 -2.23 -2.15 -2.32
CA ILE A 110 -2.48 -1.06 -3.29
C ILE A 110 -1.19 -0.72 -4.03
N CYS A 111 -0.07 -0.46 -3.34
CA CYS A 111 1.23 -0.24 -3.99
C CYS A 111 1.59 -1.41 -4.92
N SER A 112 1.44 -2.65 -4.44
CA SER A 112 1.71 -3.86 -5.23
C SER A 112 0.81 -3.99 -6.46
N ALA A 113 -0.44 -3.55 -6.37
CA ALA A 113 -1.37 -3.52 -7.49
C ALA A 113 -0.96 -2.49 -8.54
N ILE A 114 -0.57 -1.27 -8.14
CA ILE A 114 -0.08 -0.22 -9.06
C ILE A 114 1.11 -0.76 -9.84
N ILE A 115 2.10 -1.34 -9.16
CA ILE A 115 3.27 -1.96 -9.79
C ILE A 115 2.88 -3.12 -10.71
N SER A 116 1.92 -3.94 -10.31
CA SER A 116 1.48 -5.08 -11.14
C SER A 116 0.69 -4.67 -12.38
N ILE A 117 0.13 -3.46 -12.43
CA ILE A 117 -0.65 -2.97 -13.57
C ILE A 117 0.22 -2.11 -14.50
N TYR A 118 1.06 -1.25 -13.91
CA TYR A 118 1.80 -0.22 -14.65
C TYR A 118 3.32 -0.46 -14.67
N GLY A 119 3.81 -1.52 -14.01
CA GLY A 119 5.25 -1.80 -13.90
C GLY A 119 5.86 -2.62 -15.04
N ASP A 120 5.07 -3.13 -15.99
CA ASP A 120 5.60 -3.92 -17.11
C ASP A 120 6.49 -3.08 -18.03
N ASP A 121 6.13 -1.81 -18.28
CA ASP A 121 6.91 -0.88 -19.09
C ASP A 121 8.28 -0.59 -18.47
N VAL A 122 8.33 -0.50 -17.14
CA VAL A 122 9.56 -0.30 -16.36
C VAL A 122 10.58 -1.41 -16.62
N ILE A 123 10.11 -2.66 -16.67
CA ILE A 123 10.95 -3.82 -16.95
C ILE A 123 11.31 -3.86 -18.44
N ALA A 124 10.33 -3.65 -19.32
CA ALA A 124 10.54 -3.70 -20.77
C ALA A 124 11.58 -2.69 -21.26
N GLN A 125 11.59 -1.49 -20.67
CA GLN A 125 12.54 -0.42 -20.99
C GLN A 125 13.80 -0.47 -20.13
N SER A 126 13.90 -1.40 -19.17
CA SER A 126 15.02 -1.53 -18.23
C SER A 126 15.33 -0.21 -17.50
N LEU A 127 14.28 0.49 -17.04
CA LEU A 127 14.42 1.80 -16.41
C LEU A 127 15.23 1.71 -15.11
N ARG A 128 16.09 2.70 -14.87
CA ARG A 128 16.84 2.90 -13.62
C ARG A 128 15.96 3.53 -12.54
N ALA A 129 16.47 3.62 -11.31
CA ALA A 129 15.73 4.16 -10.16
C ALA A 129 15.17 5.59 -10.36
N ASP A 130 15.96 6.47 -10.96
CA ASP A 130 15.56 7.85 -11.29
C ASP A 130 14.46 7.89 -12.35
N GLU A 131 14.59 7.07 -13.40
CA GLU A 131 13.63 6.96 -14.49
C GLU A 131 12.32 6.32 -14.03
N MET A 132 12.37 5.33 -13.14
CA MET A 132 11.20 4.76 -12.47
C MET A 132 10.40 5.83 -11.72
N MET A 133 11.09 6.69 -10.95
CA MET A 133 10.44 7.75 -10.20
C MET A 133 9.73 8.75 -11.12
N VAL A 134 10.36 9.11 -12.24
CA VAL A 134 9.75 9.96 -13.27
C VAL A 134 8.55 9.26 -13.93
N HIS A 135 8.71 7.98 -14.31
CA HIS A 135 7.66 7.19 -14.93
C HIS A 135 6.41 7.11 -14.05
N PHE A 136 6.56 6.69 -12.80
CA PHE A 136 5.43 6.60 -11.86
C PHE A 136 4.83 7.97 -11.52
N SER A 137 5.65 9.01 -11.41
CA SER A 137 5.14 10.37 -11.19
C SER A 137 4.32 10.89 -12.37
N SER A 138 4.62 10.45 -13.60
CA SER A 138 3.88 10.83 -14.82
C SER A 138 2.50 10.17 -14.91
N LEU A 139 2.29 9.05 -14.21
CA LEU A 139 1.02 8.34 -14.14
C LEU A 139 0.04 8.93 -13.11
N ALA A 140 0.51 9.80 -12.22
CA ALA A 140 -0.33 10.43 -11.21
C ALA A 140 -1.56 11.10 -11.85
N MET A 141 -2.74 10.92 -11.23
CA MET A 141 -4.05 11.39 -11.69
C MET A 141 -4.59 10.72 -12.98
N HIS A 142 -3.83 9.81 -13.58
CA HIS A 142 -4.24 9.07 -14.79
C HIS A 142 -4.46 7.56 -14.54
N MET A 143 -4.14 7.08 -13.34
CA MET A 143 -4.40 5.70 -12.93
C MET A 143 -5.88 5.47 -12.64
N SER A 144 -6.37 4.26 -12.90
CA SER A 144 -7.75 3.87 -12.57
C SER A 144 -7.82 3.26 -11.17
N GLY A 145 -8.45 3.97 -10.23
CA GLY A 145 -8.58 3.53 -8.85
C GLY A 145 -9.40 2.25 -8.69
N ASP A 146 -10.49 2.09 -9.46
CA ASP A 146 -11.31 0.86 -9.41
C ASP A 146 -10.52 -0.38 -9.89
N LEU A 147 -9.67 -0.23 -10.91
CA LEU A 147 -8.81 -1.32 -11.39
C LEU A 147 -7.75 -1.68 -10.34
N VAL A 148 -7.10 -0.67 -9.77
CA VAL A 148 -6.08 -0.84 -8.72
C VAL A 148 -6.68 -1.54 -7.50
N LEU A 149 -7.85 -1.11 -7.02
CA LEU A 149 -8.51 -1.73 -5.86
C LEU A 149 -8.92 -3.19 -6.10
N ARG A 150 -9.45 -3.50 -7.29
CA ARG A 150 -9.77 -4.89 -7.67
C ARG A 150 -8.52 -5.77 -7.68
N LYS A 151 -7.44 -5.26 -8.27
CA LYS A 151 -6.15 -5.98 -8.31
C LYS A 151 -5.57 -6.15 -6.91
N ALA A 152 -5.61 -5.11 -6.07
CA ALA A 152 -5.13 -5.16 -4.69
C ALA A 152 -5.87 -6.20 -3.85
N ARG A 153 -7.20 -6.26 -3.96
CA ARG A 153 -8.01 -7.31 -3.31
C ARG A 153 -7.63 -8.71 -3.79
N GLY A 154 -7.42 -8.88 -5.10
CA GLY A 154 -6.96 -10.14 -5.67
C GLY A 154 -5.58 -10.56 -5.14
N LEU A 155 -4.64 -9.62 -5.03
CA LEU A 155 -3.31 -9.85 -4.48
C LEU A 155 -3.38 -10.23 -2.99
N LEU A 156 -4.19 -9.53 -2.18
CA LEU A 156 -4.39 -9.90 -0.77
C LEU A 156 -4.95 -11.32 -0.63
N HIS A 157 -5.94 -11.66 -1.45
CA HIS A 157 -6.48 -13.02 -1.46
C HIS A 157 -5.41 -14.06 -1.82
N GLN A 158 -4.62 -13.81 -2.87
CA GLN A 158 -3.51 -14.69 -3.26
C GLN A 158 -2.46 -14.83 -2.16
N PHE A 159 -2.10 -13.73 -1.48
CA PHE A 159 -1.17 -13.73 -0.37
C PHE A 159 -1.67 -14.60 0.78
N ARG A 160 -2.97 -14.51 1.12
CA ARG A 160 -3.60 -15.35 2.15
C ARG A 160 -3.67 -16.84 1.78
N LEU A 161 -3.60 -17.17 0.48
CA LEU A 161 -3.57 -18.56 -0.01
C LEU A 161 -2.16 -19.16 -0.07
N LEU A 162 -1.10 -18.37 0.16
CA LEU A 162 0.25 -18.90 0.14
C LEU A 162 0.41 -19.95 1.26
N PRO A 163 1.05 -21.10 1.00
CA PRO A 163 1.24 -22.11 2.03
C PRO A 163 2.26 -21.68 3.08
N ARG A 164 3.21 -20.83 2.69
CA ARG A 164 4.30 -20.32 3.53
C ARG A 164 4.56 -18.86 3.24
N ILE A 165 4.82 -18.10 4.31
CA ILE A 165 5.26 -16.71 4.21
C ILE A 165 6.54 -16.48 5.05
N PRO A 166 7.43 -15.58 4.61
CA PRO A 166 8.58 -15.18 5.42
C PRO A 166 8.13 -14.52 6.74
N CYS A 167 8.93 -14.68 7.78
CA CYS A 167 8.68 -14.06 9.09
C CYS A 167 8.61 -12.53 9.05
N THR A 168 9.28 -11.90 8.09
CA THR A 168 9.19 -10.46 7.84
C THR A 168 7.74 -10.03 7.56
N LEU A 169 6.95 -10.87 6.88
CA LEU A 169 5.56 -10.55 6.52
C LEU A 169 4.53 -11.05 7.54
N SER A 170 4.96 -11.62 8.67
CA SER A 170 4.07 -12.17 9.70
C SER A 170 3.01 -11.16 10.18
N LYS A 171 3.40 -9.91 10.39
CA LYS A 171 2.48 -8.84 10.82
C LYS A 171 1.37 -8.51 9.82
N LEU A 172 1.58 -8.76 8.52
CA LEU A 172 0.52 -8.57 7.52
C LEU A 172 -0.62 -9.58 7.71
N CYS A 173 -0.34 -10.69 8.41
CA CYS A 173 -1.30 -11.72 8.73
C CYS A 173 -2.02 -11.50 10.07
N GLU A 174 -1.44 -10.74 10.99
CA GLU A 174 -2.05 -10.36 12.27
C GLU A 174 -3.25 -9.44 12.01
N LEU A 175 -4.37 -9.70 12.68
CA LEU A 175 -5.57 -8.84 12.63
C LEU A 175 -5.63 -8.03 13.93
N CYS A 176 -5.72 -6.70 13.86
CA CYS A 176 -6.08 -5.88 15.03
C CYS A 176 -7.59 -5.95 15.30
N GLY A 177 -8.04 -6.98 16.00
CA GLY A 177 -9.40 -7.01 16.58
C GLY A 177 -10.01 -8.40 16.69
N PRO A 178 -11.14 -8.55 17.40
CA PRO A 178 -11.86 -9.82 17.53
C PRO A 178 -12.67 -10.13 16.26
N GLY A 179 -12.06 -9.96 15.08
CA GLY A 179 -12.65 -10.16 13.75
C GLY A 179 -13.03 -11.61 13.52
N MET A 180 -14.17 -11.98 14.10
CA MET A 180 -14.69 -13.33 14.32
C MET A 180 -15.27 -14.00 13.07
N TRP A 181 -14.94 -13.54 11.86
CA TRP A 181 -15.62 -13.98 10.62
C TRP A 181 -14.71 -14.54 9.52
N ASP A 182 -13.39 -14.52 9.69
CA ASP A 182 -12.49 -14.97 8.66
C ASP A 182 -11.76 -16.24 9.11
N SER A 183 -12.44 -17.38 8.94
CA SER A 183 -11.86 -18.74 9.05
C SER A 183 -10.91 -19.05 7.87
N GLY A 184 -10.11 -18.06 7.46
CA GLY A 184 -9.19 -18.16 6.33
C GLY A 184 -7.96 -18.99 6.67
N HIS A 185 -7.33 -19.57 5.65
CA HIS A 185 -6.04 -20.21 5.77
C HIS A 185 -5.02 -19.21 6.35
N VAL A 186 -4.38 -19.58 7.45
CA VAL A 186 -3.24 -18.84 7.99
C VAL A 186 -1.98 -19.48 7.43
N PRO A 187 -1.19 -18.77 6.60
CA PRO A 187 0.03 -19.31 6.03
C PRO A 187 1.01 -19.72 7.13
N VAL A 188 1.79 -20.78 6.90
CA VAL A 188 2.84 -21.16 7.84
C VAL A 188 3.96 -20.13 7.77
N ILE A 189 4.31 -19.55 8.91
CA ILE A 189 5.40 -18.58 9.00
C ILE A 189 6.72 -19.35 8.97
N ASP A 190 7.56 -19.03 7.99
CA ASP A 190 8.89 -19.60 7.81
C ASP A 190 9.94 -18.51 8.12
N CYS A 191 10.72 -18.72 9.19
CA CYS A 191 11.78 -17.82 9.62
C CYS A 191 13.15 -18.16 9.00
N SER A 192 13.18 -18.98 7.95
CA SER A 192 14.42 -19.38 7.27
C SER A 192 15.00 -18.23 6.43
N GLY A 193 15.98 -17.52 7.01
CA GLY A 193 17.07 -16.76 6.35
C GLY A 193 16.75 -15.94 5.10
#